data_AF-A0A1V6E414-F1
#
_entry.id   AF-A0A1V6E414-F1
#
_cell.length_a   1.000
_cell.length_b   1.000
_cell.length_c   1.000
_cell.angle_alpha   90.00
_cell.angle_beta   90.00
_cell.angle_gamma   90.00
#
_symmetry.space_group_name_H-M   'P 1'
#
loop_
_entity.id
_entity.type
_entity.pdbx_description
1 polymer ?
#
loop_
_entity_poly.entity_id
_entity_poly.type
_entity_poly.pdbx_seq_one_letter_code
_entity_poly.pdbx_strand_id
1 'polypeptide(L)'
;MRPFQEEKLGLALFHHHLLQEFWAEALGKRTQELLRKVIPLSWVMDSVPLPPGAVLDGPRVGGRALHDWRELAGASQKERELIIKISGFHETAWGARSVVLGSDCSRDEWQAGVARALELAAEHPHVLQVFRKPKRARHALYATEAPHAVLERDGRLRLCPYFFVEGGKARLSGALATFCPPDKKIIHGMQDAALLPCRIVGE
;
A
#
# COMPACT_ATOMS: atom_id res chain seq x y z
N MET A 1 1.86 14.17 -14.06
CA MET A 1 1.90 12.71 -13.82
C MET A 1 0.74 12.08 -14.58
N ARG A 2 0.90 10.87 -15.15
CA ARG A 2 -0.20 10.26 -15.93
C ARG A 2 -1.26 9.69 -14.97
N PRO A 3 -2.57 9.93 -15.17
CA PRO A 3 -3.62 9.55 -14.22
C PRO A 3 -3.58 8.07 -13.79
N PHE A 4 -3.29 7.16 -14.72
CA PHE A 4 -3.21 5.73 -14.44
C PHE A 4 -2.08 5.33 -13.47
N GLN A 5 -1.08 6.19 -13.24
CA GLN A 5 0.01 5.93 -12.30
C GLN A 5 -0.40 6.17 -10.85
N GLU A 6 -1.50 6.91 -10.61
CA GLU A 6 -2.10 7.13 -9.29
C GLU A 6 -3.22 6.12 -8.98
N GLU A 7 -3.59 5.30 -9.96
CA GLU A 7 -4.65 4.31 -9.88
C GLU A 7 -4.22 3.13 -8.99
N LYS A 8 -4.94 2.93 -7.89
CA LYS A 8 -4.69 1.86 -6.90
C LYS A 8 -5.75 0.76 -7.01
N LEU A 9 -6.85 1.02 -7.71
CA LEU A 9 -7.99 0.11 -7.85
C LEU A 9 -7.57 -1.22 -8.47
N GLY A 10 -6.62 -1.20 -9.41
CA GLY A 10 -6.04 -2.41 -9.99
C GLY A 10 -5.47 -3.38 -8.95
N LEU A 11 -4.97 -2.90 -7.81
CA LEU A 11 -4.48 -3.75 -6.72
C LEU A 11 -5.63 -4.50 -6.03
N ALA A 12 -6.80 -3.87 -5.87
CA ALA A 12 -7.99 -4.52 -5.34
C ALA A 12 -8.64 -5.46 -6.36
N LEU A 13 -8.77 -5.01 -7.62
CA LEU A 13 -9.33 -5.82 -8.70
C LEU A 13 -8.51 -7.09 -8.97
N PHE A 14 -7.19 -7.05 -8.73
CA PHE A 14 -6.35 -8.23 -8.79
C PHE A 14 -6.80 -9.34 -7.82
N HIS A 15 -7.27 -8.97 -6.63
CA HIS A 15 -7.75 -9.92 -5.61
C HIS A 15 -9.25 -10.21 -5.68
N HIS A 16 -10.01 -9.45 -6.47
CA HIS A 16 -11.44 -9.61 -6.58
C HIS A 16 -11.81 -11.02 -7.05
N HIS A 17 -12.70 -11.71 -6.32
CA HIS A 17 -12.99 -13.12 -6.56
C HIS A 17 -13.56 -13.39 -7.96
N LEU A 18 -14.40 -12.50 -8.50
CA LEU A 18 -14.96 -12.64 -9.87
C LEU A 18 -13.94 -12.47 -11.00
N LEU A 19 -12.74 -11.95 -10.72
CA LEU A 19 -11.72 -11.68 -11.75
C LEU A 19 -10.59 -12.72 -11.77
N GLN A 20 -10.65 -13.75 -10.92
CA GLN A 20 -9.54 -14.69 -10.77
C GLN A 20 -9.25 -15.50 -12.05
N GLU A 21 -10.28 -15.90 -12.79
CA GLU A 21 -10.13 -16.61 -14.06
C GLU A 21 -9.55 -15.70 -15.15
N PHE A 22 -10.08 -14.47 -15.26
CA PHE A 22 -9.54 -13.45 -16.17
C PHE A 22 -8.04 -13.22 -15.94
N TRP A 23 -7.61 -13.08 -14.68
CA TRP A 23 -6.19 -12.89 -14.37
C TRP A 23 -5.33 -14.12 -14.66
N ALA A 24 -5.88 -15.33 -14.48
CA ALA A 24 -5.18 -16.57 -14.79
C ALA A 24 -4.90 -16.69 -16.30
N GLU A 25 -5.87 -16.31 -17.13
CA GLU A 25 -5.75 -16.28 -18.58
C GLU A 25 -4.77 -15.18 -19.05
N ALA A 26 -4.91 -13.96 -18.50
CA ALA A 26 -4.16 -12.80 -18.97
C ALA A 26 -2.67 -12.77 -18.58
N LEU A 27 -2.29 -13.30 -17.42
CA LEU A 27 -0.94 -13.10 -16.84
C LEU A 27 -0.05 -14.35 -16.91
N GLY A 28 -0.65 -15.53 -17.08
CA GLY A 28 0.03 -16.81 -16.90
C GLY A 28 0.40 -17.11 -15.44
N LYS A 29 0.52 -18.40 -15.12
CA LYS A 29 0.65 -18.91 -13.74
C LYS A 29 1.81 -18.28 -12.94
N ARG A 30 3.02 -18.23 -13.53
CA ARG A 30 4.22 -17.71 -12.84
C ARG A 30 4.07 -16.24 -12.45
N THR A 31 3.55 -15.42 -13.35
CA THR A 31 3.33 -13.99 -13.11
C THR A 31 2.25 -13.78 -12.05
N GLN A 32 1.14 -14.51 -12.15
CA GLN A 32 0.06 -14.44 -11.18
C GLN A 32 0.53 -14.82 -9.76
N GLU A 33 1.32 -15.89 -9.63
CA GLU A 33 1.93 -16.30 -8.35
C GLU A 33 2.89 -15.24 -7.80
N LEU A 34 3.70 -14.61 -8.65
CA LEU A 34 4.59 -13.51 -8.23
C LEU A 34 3.77 -12.30 -7.75
N LEU A 35 2.77 -11.89 -8.52
CA LEU A 35 1.92 -10.74 -8.18
C LEU A 35 1.15 -10.98 -6.88
N ARG A 36 0.63 -12.19 -6.63
CA ARG A 36 0.02 -12.56 -5.33
C ARG A 36 0.98 -12.44 -4.15
N LYS A 37 2.28 -12.64 -4.36
CA LYS A 37 3.29 -12.48 -3.29
C LYS A 37 3.61 -11.00 -3.01
N VAL A 38 3.60 -10.15 -4.03
CA VAL A 38 4.04 -8.75 -3.90
C VAL A 38 2.90 -7.76 -3.69
N ILE A 39 1.70 -8.02 -4.23
CA ILE A 39 0.50 -7.20 -4.05
C ILE A 39 -0.20 -7.66 -2.77
N PRO A 40 -0.23 -6.85 -1.70
CA PRO A 40 -0.98 -7.21 -0.50
C PRO A 40 -2.47 -7.34 -0.80
N LEU A 41 -3.16 -8.19 -0.04
CA LEU A 41 -4.60 -8.38 -0.17
C LEU A 41 -5.32 -7.03 -0.06
N SER A 42 -6.21 -6.78 -1.01
CA SER A 42 -6.87 -5.49 -1.21
C SER A 42 -8.32 -5.65 -1.63
N TRP A 43 -9.13 -4.68 -1.23
CA TRP A 43 -10.56 -4.61 -1.50
C TRP A 43 -10.95 -3.21 -1.93
N VAL A 44 -12.01 -3.12 -2.73
CA VAL A 44 -12.64 -1.85 -3.10
C VAL A 44 -13.61 -1.48 -1.98
N MET A 45 -13.54 -0.25 -1.49
CA MET A 45 -14.52 0.28 -0.53
C MET A 45 -15.62 1.01 -1.30
N ASP A 46 -16.64 0.27 -1.74
CA ASP A 46 -17.85 0.84 -2.32
C ASP A 46 -18.92 1.10 -1.24
N SER A 47 -19.95 1.89 -1.57
CA SER A 47 -21.05 2.21 -0.66
C SER A 47 -22.35 1.47 -1.01
N VAL A 48 -22.28 0.36 -1.75
CA VAL A 48 -23.46 -0.34 -2.24
C VAL A 48 -24.11 -1.11 -1.09
N PRO A 49 -25.40 -0.87 -0.77
CA PRO A 49 -26.08 -1.62 0.28
C PRO A 49 -26.26 -3.08 -0.13
N LEU A 50 -25.89 -3.99 0.78
CA LEU A 50 -26.07 -5.42 0.57
C LEU A 50 -27.43 -5.92 1.07
N PRO A 51 -28.02 -6.95 0.45
CA PRO A 51 -29.16 -7.66 1.02
C PRO A 51 -28.85 -8.25 2.41
N PRO A 52 -29.84 -8.45 3.31
CA PRO A 52 -29.58 -8.88 4.69
C PRO A 52 -28.81 -10.21 4.86
N GLY A 53 -28.91 -11.12 3.88
CA GLY A 53 -28.22 -12.41 3.91
C GLY A 53 -26.84 -12.42 3.23
N ALA A 54 -26.39 -11.30 2.67
CA ALA A 54 -25.12 -11.20 1.97
C ALA A 54 -23.99 -10.73 2.90
N VAL A 55 -22.74 -10.94 2.50
CA VAL A 55 -21.55 -10.44 3.19
C VAL A 55 -20.60 -9.82 2.18
N LEU A 56 -19.81 -8.85 2.63
CA LEU A 56 -18.71 -8.29 1.86
C LEU A 56 -17.59 -9.32 1.74
N ASP A 57 -17.02 -9.42 0.55
CA ASP A 57 -15.68 -9.97 0.37
C ASP A 57 -14.68 -8.95 0.95
N GLY A 58 -14.26 -9.18 2.19
CA GLY A 58 -13.54 -8.20 3.00
C GLY A 58 -12.84 -8.80 4.23
N PRO A 59 -12.14 -7.96 5.01
CA PRO A 59 -11.59 -8.37 6.29
C PRO A 59 -12.70 -8.69 7.30
N ARG A 60 -12.33 -9.30 8.42
CA ARG A 60 -13.26 -9.62 9.52
C ARG A 60 -13.08 -8.65 10.68
N VAL A 61 -14.18 -8.34 11.37
CA VAL A 61 -14.19 -7.56 12.62
C VAL A 61 -14.90 -8.38 13.70
N GLY A 62 -14.24 -8.57 14.85
CA GLY A 62 -14.70 -9.47 15.90
C GLY A 62 -14.87 -10.91 15.43
N GLY A 63 -14.06 -11.35 14.44
CA GLY A 63 -14.16 -12.67 13.80
C GLY A 63 -15.32 -12.83 12.82
N ARG A 64 -16.19 -11.83 12.66
CA ARG A 64 -17.36 -11.88 11.77
C ARG A 64 -17.06 -11.26 10.41
N ALA A 65 -17.71 -11.79 9.38
CA ALA A 65 -17.72 -11.14 8.06
C ALA A 65 -18.53 -9.83 8.16
N LEU A 66 -18.18 -8.86 7.34
CA LEU A 66 -18.85 -7.56 7.30
C LEU A 66 -20.08 -7.65 6.40
N HIS A 67 -21.14 -6.94 6.77
CA HIS A 67 -22.26 -6.63 5.89
C HIS A 67 -22.09 -5.23 5.28
N ASP A 68 -21.46 -4.32 6.03
CA ASP A 68 -21.19 -2.94 5.64
C ASP A 68 -19.77 -2.52 6.03
N TRP A 69 -19.09 -1.77 5.15
CA TRP A 69 -17.76 -1.24 5.43
C TRP A 69 -17.69 -0.34 6.67
N ARG A 70 -18.81 0.30 7.06
CA ARG A 70 -18.93 1.10 8.29
C ARG A 70 -18.62 0.28 9.54
N GLU A 71 -18.79 -1.04 9.51
CA GLU A 71 -18.44 -1.91 10.63
C GLU A 71 -16.94 -1.91 10.95
N LEU A 72 -16.08 -1.51 10.00
CA LEU A 72 -14.66 -1.29 10.25
C LEU A 72 -14.41 -0.25 11.33
N ALA A 73 -15.32 0.69 11.57
CA ALA A 73 -15.26 1.66 12.66
C ALA A 73 -15.09 1.00 14.06
N GLY A 74 -15.60 -0.23 14.20
CA GLY A 74 -15.52 -1.03 15.42
C GLY A 74 -14.26 -1.90 15.53
N ALA A 75 -13.39 -1.92 14.52
CA ALA A 75 -12.20 -2.76 14.50
C ALA A 75 -11.22 -2.38 15.64
N SER A 76 -10.73 -3.39 16.35
CA SER A 76 -9.68 -3.20 17.34
C SER A 76 -8.36 -2.79 16.67
N GLN A 77 -7.39 -2.30 17.46
CA GLN A 77 -6.08 -1.90 16.94
C GLN A 77 -5.36 -3.05 16.20
N LYS A 78 -5.56 -4.29 16.61
CA LYS A 78 -4.98 -5.48 15.97
C LYS A 78 -5.68 -5.83 14.66
N GLU A 79 -6.99 -5.63 14.58
CA GLU A 79 -7.79 -5.93 13.37
C GLU A 79 -7.59 -4.88 12.27
N ARG A 80 -7.17 -3.68 12.64
CA ARG A 80 -6.86 -2.58 11.71
C ARG A 80 -5.38 -2.50 11.32
N GLU A 81 -4.69 -3.64 11.14
CA GLU A 81 -3.46 -3.71 10.32
C GLU A 81 -3.80 -3.55 8.82
N LEU A 82 -4.53 -2.49 8.52
CA LEU A 82 -5.15 -2.14 7.27
C LEU A 82 -4.81 -0.68 6.95
N ILE A 83 -4.79 -0.38 5.66
CA ILE A 83 -4.50 0.95 5.15
C ILE A 83 -5.57 1.34 4.11
N ILE A 84 -6.20 2.49 4.30
CA ILE A 84 -7.16 3.09 3.36
C ILE A 84 -6.38 4.03 2.44
N LYS A 85 -6.61 3.92 1.13
CA LYS A 85 -5.93 4.74 0.12
C LYS A 85 -6.93 5.18 -0.94
N ILE A 86 -7.00 6.49 -1.21
CA ILE A 86 -7.72 6.99 -2.37
C ILE A 86 -7.09 6.47 -3.67
N SER A 87 -7.93 6.12 -4.63
CA SER A 87 -7.54 5.64 -5.94
C SER A 87 -7.82 6.68 -7.02
N GLY A 88 -6.92 6.77 -7.99
CA GLY A 88 -7.03 7.73 -9.09
C GLY A 88 -6.44 9.10 -8.75
N PHE A 89 -6.69 10.08 -9.64
CA PHE A 89 -6.19 11.44 -9.48
C PHE A 89 -7.05 12.20 -8.47
N HIS A 90 -6.43 12.64 -7.38
CA HIS A 90 -7.05 13.50 -6.37
C HIS A 90 -5.97 14.39 -5.76
N GLU A 91 -6.32 15.61 -5.35
CA GLU A 91 -5.36 16.59 -4.80
C GLU A 91 -4.61 16.10 -3.56
N THR A 92 -5.24 15.22 -2.78
CA THR A 92 -4.63 14.61 -1.58
C THR A 92 -3.85 13.32 -1.87
N ALA A 93 -3.90 12.80 -3.10
CA ALA A 93 -3.27 11.52 -3.46
C ALA A 93 -1.73 11.54 -3.35
N TRP A 94 -1.13 12.73 -3.33
CA TRP A 94 0.31 12.92 -3.17
C TRP A 94 0.72 13.14 -1.71
N GLY A 95 1.91 12.66 -1.33
CA GLY A 95 2.54 13.02 -0.05
C GLY A 95 1.94 12.32 1.18
N ALA A 96 1.33 11.15 1.02
CA ALA A 96 0.70 10.33 2.07
C ALA A 96 -0.49 11.00 2.79
N ARG A 97 -0.99 12.13 2.29
CA ARG A 97 -2.10 12.88 2.89
C ARG A 97 -3.45 12.18 2.75
N SER A 98 -3.61 11.33 1.74
CA SER A 98 -4.83 10.55 1.48
C SER A 98 -4.79 9.13 2.06
N VAL A 99 -3.90 8.88 3.02
CA VAL A 99 -3.66 7.53 3.54
C VAL A 99 -3.98 7.48 5.02
N VAL A 100 -4.84 6.53 5.40
CA VAL A 100 -5.15 6.25 6.81
C VAL A 100 -4.66 4.85 7.15
N LEU A 101 -3.61 4.76 7.97
CA LEU A 101 -3.10 3.50 8.50
C LEU A 101 -3.75 3.23 9.85
N GLY A 102 -4.68 2.28 9.91
CA GLY A 102 -5.47 2.02 11.12
C GLY A 102 -4.60 1.73 12.36
N SER A 103 -3.55 0.91 12.20
CA SER A 103 -2.65 0.57 13.32
C SER A 103 -1.75 1.72 13.80
N ASP A 104 -1.81 2.89 13.15
CA ASP A 104 -0.97 4.06 13.42
C ASP A 104 -1.76 5.37 13.61
N CYS A 105 -3.08 5.27 13.76
CA CYS A 105 -3.94 6.40 14.08
C CYS A 105 -4.81 6.11 15.31
N SER A 106 -5.45 7.15 15.85
CA SER A 106 -6.49 7.03 16.87
C SER A 106 -7.72 6.30 16.33
N ARG A 107 -8.63 5.92 17.23
CA ARG A 107 -9.92 5.33 16.83
C ARG A 107 -10.76 6.34 16.05
N ASP A 108 -10.75 7.61 16.44
CA ASP A 108 -11.59 8.63 15.81
C ASP A 108 -11.09 8.97 14.40
N GLU A 109 -9.76 9.06 14.20
CA GLU A 109 -9.16 9.20 12.87
C GLU A 109 -9.48 8.00 11.96
N TRP A 110 -9.47 6.79 12.50
CA TRP A 110 -9.84 5.60 11.75
C TRP A 110 -11.32 5.64 11.30
N GLN A 111 -12.22 5.98 12.22
CA GLN A 111 -13.65 6.11 11.93
C GLN A 111 -13.92 7.19 10.88
N ALA A 112 -13.28 8.35 11.02
CA ALA A 112 -13.36 9.44 10.05
C ALA A 112 -12.82 9.00 8.67
N GLY A 113 -11.72 8.26 8.63
CA GLY A 113 -11.15 7.71 7.40
C GLY A 113 -12.09 6.74 6.68
N VAL A 114 -12.75 5.85 7.42
CA VAL A 114 -13.76 4.94 6.85
C VAL A 114 -14.96 5.71 6.32
N ALA A 115 -15.52 6.65 7.11
CA ALA A 115 -16.66 7.45 6.69
C ALA A 115 -16.35 8.25 5.41
N ARG A 116 -15.16 8.89 5.37
CA ARG A 116 -14.69 9.66 4.23
C ARG A 116 -14.52 8.81 2.97
N ALA A 117 -13.98 7.60 3.11
CA ALA A 117 -13.80 6.69 1.98
C ALA A 117 -15.14 6.32 1.34
N LEU A 118 -16.18 6.09 2.15
CA LEU A 118 -17.52 5.72 1.68
C LEU A 118 -18.29 6.90 1.09
N GLU A 119 -18.18 8.08 1.69
CA GLU A 119 -18.74 9.33 1.17
C GLU A 119 -18.22 9.61 -0.25
N LEU A 120 -16.93 9.36 -0.48
CA LEU A 120 -16.27 9.62 -1.76
C LEU A 120 -16.40 8.50 -2.79
N ALA A 121 -16.85 7.31 -2.41
CA ALA A 121 -16.63 6.08 -3.18
C ALA A 121 -17.15 6.15 -4.63
N ALA A 122 -18.21 6.91 -4.89
CA ALA A 122 -18.82 7.04 -6.21
C ALA A 122 -17.96 7.82 -7.22
N GLU A 123 -17.20 8.83 -6.76
CA GLU A 123 -16.40 9.71 -7.62
C GLU A 123 -14.89 9.44 -7.46
N HIS A 124 -14.48 9.08 -6.25
CA HIS A 124 -13.10 8.81 -5.87
C HIS A 124 -13.04 7.48 -5.13
N PRO A 125 -12.89 6.35 -5.85
CA PRO A 125 -12.88 5.03 -5.22
C PRO A 125 -11.72 4.92 -4.23
N HIS A 126 -11.96 4.23 -3.13
CA HIS A 126 -10.95 3.94 -2.12
C HIS A 126 -10.62 2.46 -2.11
N VAL A 127 -9.35 2.15 -1.85
CA VAL A 127 -8.87 0.79 -1.65
C VAL A 127 -8.54 0.59 -0.18
N LEU A 128 -9.10 -0.46 0.40
CA LEU A 128 -8.65 -1.03 1.67
C LEU A 128 -7.59 -2.08 1.36
N GLN A 129 -6.45 -2.04 2.06
CA GLN A 129 -5.36 -2.99 1.82
C GLN A 129 -4.77 -3.48 3.14
N VAL A 130 -4.37 -4.75 3.18
CA VAL A 130 -3.56 -5.28 4.29
C VAL A 130 -2.23 -4.54 4.35
N PHE A 131 -1.93 -3.94 5.50
CA PHE A 131 -0.69 -3.22 5.68
C PHE A 131 0.48 -4.19 5.84
N ARG A 132 1.47 -4.10 4.94
CA ARG A 132 2.72 -4.86 5.06
C ARG A 132 3.79 -3.96 5.68
N LYS A 133 4.20 -4.30 6.91
CA LYS A 133 5.26 -3.59 7.62
C LYS A 133 6.56 -3.62 6.80
N PRO A 134 7.15 -2.46 6.49
CA PRO A 134 8.43 -2.42 5.79
C PRO A 134 9.54 -3.11 6.58
N LYS A 135 10.43 -3.80 5.86
CA LYS A 135 11.55 -4.53 6.45
C LYS A 135 12.53 -3.56 7.11
N ARG A 136 13.00 -3.93 8.31
CA ARG A 136 14.13 -3.25 8.97
C ARG A 136 15.46 -3.76 8.41
N ALA A 137 16.39 -2.86 8.22
CA ALA A 137 17.76 -3.15 7.79
C ALA A 137 18.74 -2.24 8.53
N ARG A 138 19.99 -2.68 8.60
CA ARG A 138 21.13 -1.86 9.02
C ARG A 138 21.86 -1.34 7.80
N HIS A 139 22.27 -0.08 7.86
CA HIS A 139 23.04 0.55 6.80
C HIS A 139 23.90 1.69 7.37
N ALA A 140 25.13 1.82 6.88
CA ALA A 140 26.01 2.93 7.17
C ALA A 140 25.46 4.23 6.56
N LEU A 141 25.31 5.29 7.35
CA LEU A 141 24.95 6.63 6.90
C LEU A 141 25.98 7.64 7.38
N TYR A 142 26.17 8.71 6.61
CA TYR A 142 26.92 9.87 7.07
C TYR A 142 26.10 10.66 8.09
N ALA A 143 26.73 11.10 9.17
CA ALA A 143 26.11 12.03 10.13
C ALA A 143 25.79 13.38 9.45
N THR A 144 24.72 14.05 9.89
CA THR A 144 24.33 15.35 9.34
C THR A 144 25.31 16.46 9.67
N GLU A 145 26.00 16.36 10.80
CA GLU A 145 26.97 17.35 11.28
C GLU A 145 28.41 16.98 10.92
N ALA A 146 29.23 18.00 10.64
CA ALA A 146 30.67 17.84 10.44
C ALA A 146 31.33 17.23 11.69
N PRO A 147 32.29 16.29 11.55
CA PRO A 147 32.99 15.87 10.34
C PRO A 147 32.27 14.78 9.51
N HIS A 148 30.95 14.60 9.65
CA HIS A 148 30.13 13.64 8.90
C HIS A 148 30.61 12.20 9.09
N ALA A 149 30.82 11.78 10.33
CA ALA A 149 31.23 10.40 10.65
C ALA A 149 30.26 9.38 10.01
N VAL A 150 30.81 8.28 9.51
CA VAL A 150 30.02 7.14 9.01
C VAL A 150 29.55 6.33 10.20
N LEU A 151 28.24 6.17 10.33
CA LEU A 151 27.64 5.49 11.46
C LEU A 151 26.60 4.48 10.98
N GLU A 152 26.65 3.27 11.54
CA GLU A 152 25.61 2.27 11.34
C GLU A 152 24.27 2.76 11.90
N ARG A 153 23.20 2.59 11.12
CA ARG A 153 21.85 2.98 11.50
C ARG A 153 20.88 1.86 11.21
N ASP A 154 20.00 1.60 12.17
CA ASP A 154 18.80 0.81 11.94
C ASP A 154 17.74 1.70 11.29
N GLY A 155 17.07 1.18 10.26
CA GLY A 155 16.00 1.90 9.58
C GLY A 155 15.12 0.95 8.80
N ARG A 156 14.09 1.50 8.16
CA ARG A 156 13.18 0.76 7.29
C ARG A 156 13.42 1.14 5.84
N LEU A 157 13.40 0.13 4.98
CA LEU A 157 13.74 0.27 3.57
C LEU A 157 12.49 0.20 2.69
N ARG A 158 12.37 1.13 1.75
CA ARG A 158 11.47 1.05 0.60
C ARG A 158 12.30 1.04 -0.68
N LEU A 159 12.10 0.02 -1.52
CA LEU A 159 12.75 -0.09 -2.82
C LEU A 159 11.81 0.39 -3.93
N CYS A 160 12.32 1.26 -4.79
CA CYS A 160 11.67 1.72 -6.01
C CYS A 160 12.50 1.27 -7.21
N PRO A 161 12.23 0.07 -7.75
CA PRO A 161 12.96 -0.45 -8.91
C PRO A 161 12.58 0.31 -10.19
N TYR A 162 13.57 0.52 -11.06
CA TYR A 162 13.41 1.12 -12.38
C TYR A 162 13.62 0.05 -13.45
N PHE A 163 12.68 -0.04 -14.38
CA PHE A 163 12.73 -0.97 -15.51
C PHE A 163 12.75 -0.19 -16.82
N PHE A 164 13.62 -0.58 -17.74
CA PHE A 164 13.62 -0.10 -19.13
C PHE A 164 13.15 -1.21 -20.06
N VAL A 165 12.58 -0.82 -21.20
CA VAL A 165 12.17 -1.77 -22.23
C VAL A 165 13.32 -1.89 -23.24
N GLU A 166 13.99 -3.03 -23.26
CA GLU A 166 15.06 -3.37 -24.18
C GLU A 166 14.63 -4.59 -25.01
N GLY A 167 14.65 -4.48 -26.35
CA GLY A 167 14.24 -5.58 -27.22
C GLY A 167 12.81 -6.09 -26.96
N GLY A 168 11.90 -5.21 -26.54
CA GLY A 168 10.53 -5.56 -26.18
C GLY A 168 10.36 -6.24 -24.81
N LYS A 169 11.42 -6.33 -24.00
CA LYS A 169 11.39 -6.94 -22.66
C LYS A 169 11.72 -5.90 -21.59
N ALA A 170 11.02 -5.96 -20.46
CA ALA A 170 11.34 -5.13 -19.30
C ALA A 170 12.61 -5.67 -18.61
N ARG A 171 13.63 -4.83 -18.48
CA ARG A 171 14.90 -5.10 -17.81
C ARG A 171 15.05 -4.21 -16.59
N LEU A 172 15.31 -4.82 -15.43
CA LEU A 172 15.67 -4.07 -14.22
C LEU A 172 16.98 -3.33 -14.49
N SER A 173 16.96 -2.00 -14.38
CA SER A 173 18.09 -1.13 -14.73
C SER A 173 18.65 -0.38 -13.52
N GLY A 174 17.96 -0.44 -12.38
CA GLY A 174 18.42 0.12 -11.12
C GLY A 174 17.30 0.14 -10.08
N ALA A 175 17.60 0.68 -8.91
CA ALA A 175 16.58 0.99 -7.90
C ALA A 175 17.01 2.19 -7.07
N LEU A 176 16.03 2.95 -6.59
CA LEU A 176 16.22 3.91 -5.51
C LEU A 176 15.75 3.28 -4.21
N ALA A 177 16.61 3.29 -3.20
CA ALA A 177 16.24 2.94 -1.84
C ALA A 177 15.90 4.22 -1.06
N THR A 178 14.71 4.27 -0.47
CA THR A 178 14.37 5.25 0.56
C THR A 178 14.52 4.57 1.92
N PHE A 179 15.47 5.03 2.73
CA PHE A 179 15.79 4.46 4.03
C PHE A 179 15.40 5.44 5.14
N CYS A 180 14.51 4.98 6.02
CA CYS A 180 13.83 5.87 6.97
C CYS A 180 14.05 5.46 8.41
N PRO A 181 14.00 6.41 9.36
CA PRO A 181 14.04 6.10 10.78
C PRO A 181 13.02 5.02 11.20
N PRO A 182 13.36 4.17 12.17
CA PRO A 182 12.61 2.95 12.47
C PRO A 182 11.25 3.22 13.14
N ASP A 183 11.08 4.38 13.76
CA ASP A 183 9.85 4.87 14.39
C ASP A 183 8.75 5.18 13.36
N LYS A 184 9.12 5.40 12.10
CA LYS A 184 8.18 5.70 11.01
C LYS A 184 7.56 4.42 10.46
N LYS A 185 6.23 4.32 10.44
CA LYS A 185 5.53 3.17 9.83
C LYS A 185 5.21 3.40 8.36
N ILE A 186 4.78 4.61 7.98
CA ILE A 186 4.55 5.00 6.58
C ILE A 186 5.85 5.59 6.01
N ILE A 187 6.43 4.94 5.00
CA ILE A 187 7.70 5.36 4.38
C ILE A 187 7.42 6.20 3.14
N HIS A 188 6.98 7.43 3.35
CA HIS A 188 6.72 8.37 2.27
C HIS A 188 6.80 9.83 2.73
N GLY A 189 7.37 10.71 1.89
CA GLY A 189 7.33 12.16 2.09
C GLY A 189 8.16 12.70 3.27
N MET A 190 9.13 11.95 3.78
CA MET A 190 9.86 12.32 5.00
C MET A 190 11.16 13.05 4.70
N GLN A 191 11.45 14.10 5.45
CA GLN A 191 12.66 14.92 5.32
C GLN A 191 13.90 14.26 5.93
N ASP A 192 13.70 13.35 6.89
CA ASP A 192 14.75 12.61 7.60
C ASP A 192 15.15 11.30 6.91
N ALA A 193 14.61 11.04 5.72
CA ALA A 193 14.92 9.85 4.94
C ALA A 193 16.25 10.00 4.20
N ALA A 194 17.09 8.96 4.23
CA ALA A 194 18.25 8.85 3.37
C ALA A 194 17.83 8.24 2.02
N LEU A 195 18.27 8.86 0.93
CA LEU A 195 18.16 8.32 -0.42
C LEU A 195 19.44 7.57 -0.76
N LEU A 196 19.33 6.27 -0.96
CA LEU A 196 20.46 5.39 -1.18
C LEU A 196 20.46 4.89 -2.63
N PRO A 197 21.55 5.10 -3.39
CA PRO A 197 21.69 4.47 -4.69
C PRO A 197 21.81 2.96 -4.51
N CYS A 198 21.10 2.19 -5.34
CA CYS A 198 21.22 0.73 -5.35
C CYS A 198 22.00 0.27 -6.58
N ARG A 199 22.76 -0.83 -6.41
CA ARG A 199 23.33 -1.58 -7.52
C ARG A 199 22.64 -2.93 -7.65
N ILE A 200 22.50 -3.41 -8.88
CA ILE A 200 22.08 -4.78 -9.17
C ILE A 200 23.31 -5.68 -8.99
N VAL A 201 23.15 -6.82 -8.33
CA VAL A 201 24.22 -7.80 -8.11
C VAL A 201 23.76 -9.15 -8.66
N GLY A 202 24.53 -9.70 -9.61
CA GLY A 202 24.21 -10.94 -10.31
C GLY A 202 23.25 -10.72 -11.48
N GLU A 203 23.79 -10.72 -12.69
CA GLU A 203 23.04 -11.05 -13.92
C GLU A 203 23.31 -12.51 -14.30
#